data_AF-A0A0C3LGA7-F1
#
_entry.id   AF-A0A0C3LGA7-F1
#
_cell.length_a   1.000
_cell.length_b   1.000
_cell.length_c   1.000
_cell.angle_alpha   90.00
_cell.angle_beta   90.00
_cell.angle_gamma   90.00
#
_symmetry.space_group_name_H-M   'P 1'
#
loop_
_entity.id
_entity.type
_entity.pdbx_description
1 polymer ?
#
loop_
_entity_poly.entity_id
_entity_poly.type
_entity_poly.pdbx_seq_one_letter_code
_entity_poly.pdbx_strand_id
1 'polypeptide(L)'
;MQEASTSSGDESLLPNSIHLGEIADFWKRYDTVADSHDRKLSKHLNDNLDVLLIFAGLFSAINTAFISFTMPALSPNPSDETNALLRLLISGADNKTLATFDHSEPFTPPFLSIGMNCLLYASLGCSLAAAMGAMMCKEWLHSLDRSGQTGSIEDQGRFHQRKIDAAKRWRFETIIDFLPTTILISIMLFFAGGVVF
;
A
#
# COMPACT_ATOMS: atom_id res chain seq x y z
N MET A 1 24.26 88.72 -11.88
CA MET A 1 25.35 87.88 -12.42
C MET A 1 25.66 86.84 -11.36
N GLN A 2 25.50 85.55 -11.72
CA GLN A 2 26.26 84.36 -11.21
C GLN A 2 26.13 84.01 -9.71
N GLU A 3 25.96 82.77 -9.23
CA GLU A 3 26.15 81.37 -9.67
C GLU A 3 25.10 80.51 -8.91
N ALA A 4 24.43 79.49 -9.47
CA ALA A 4 24.89 78.12 -9.69
C ALA A 4 25.68 77.49 -8.53
N SER A 5 25.09 76.55 -7.79
CA SER A 5 25.73 75.38 -7.15
C SER A 5 24.66 74.62 -6.37
N THR A 6 24.03 73.59 -6.96
CA THR A 6 24.46 72.18 -6.95
C THR A 6 24.38 71.48 -5.60
N SER A 7 23.67 70.35 -5.63
CA SER A 7 24.04 69.10 -4.96
C SER A 7 23.92 69.04 -3.43
N SER A 8 22.92 68.29 -3.00
CA SER A 8 23.14 67.32 -1.94
C SER A 8 22.37 66.06 -2.34
N GLY A 9 22.98 65.30 -3.24
CA GLY A 9 22.79 63.86 -3.25
C GLY A 9 23.51 63.27 -2.03
N ASP A 10 22.92 62.21 -1.49
CA ASP A 10 23.62 60.99 -1.07
C ASP A 10 22.57 60.05 -0.45
N GLU A 11 22.00 59.14 -1.23
CA GLU A 11 22.54 57.77 -1.42
C GLU A 11 22.74 56.98 -0.10
N SER A 12 21.80 57.12 0.84
CA SER A 12 21.68 56.21 2.00
C SER A 12 20.70 55.04 1.77
N LEU A 13 20.16 54.89 0.56
CA LEU A 13 19.17 53.85 0.25
C LEU A 13 19.82 52.55 -0.25
N LEU A 14 20.12 51.71 0.75
CA LEU A 14 19.90 50.25 0.77
C LEU A 14 20.94 49.33 0.14
N PRO A 15 22.06 49.05 0.84
CA PRO A 15 22.86 47.84 0.58
C PRO A 15 22.06 46.53 0.80
N ASN A 16 20.95 46.57 1.53
CA ASN A 16 20.13 45.39 1.84
C ASN A 16 19.14 44.99 0.73
N SER A 17 18.70 45.89 -0.16
CA SER A 17 17.71 45.56 -1.19
C SER A 17 18.28 44.66 -2.29
N ILE A 18 19.56 44.86 -2.63
CA ILE A 18 20.30 44.04 -3.59
C ILE A 18 20.46 42.61 -3.05
N HIS A 19 20.83 42.47 -1.78
CA HIS A 19 20.93 41.17 -1.11
C HIS A 19 19.59 40.45 -1.00
N LEU A 20 18.48 41.16 -0.71
CA LEU A 20 17.14 40.54 -0.69
C LEU A 20 16.69 40.06 -2.08
N GLY A 21 17.02 40.80 -3.14
CA GLY A 21 16.73 40.42 -4.51
C GLY A 21 17.45 39.13 -4.94
N GLU A 22 18.74 39.03 -4.66
CA GLU A 22 19.52 37.81 -4.96
C GLU A 22 19.02 36.58 -4.19
N ILE A 23 18.62 36.76 -2.93
CA ILE A 23 18.05 35.69 -2.11
C ILE A 23 16.69 35.24 -2.68
N ALA A 24 15.82 36.17 -3.07
CA ALA A 24 14.53 35.86 -3.68
C ALA A 24 14.69 35.14 -5.03
N ASP A 25 15.66 35.57 -5.85
CA ASP A 25 15.98 34.93 -7.13
C ASP A 25 16.58 33.53 -6.92
N PHE A 26 17.43 33.35 -5.91
CA PHE A 26 17.95 32.04 -5.51
C PHE A 26 16.80 31.09 -5.12
N TRP A 27 15.88 31.54 -4.26
CA TRP A 27 14.73 30.73 -3.85
C TRP A 27 13.81 30.40 -5.02
N LYS A 28 13.55 31.37 -5.91
CA LYS A 28 12.75 31.14 -7.11
C LYS A 28 13.39 30.11 -8.05
N ARG A 29 14.71 30.19 -8.22
CA ARG A 29 15.49 29.23 -9.02
C ARG A 29 15.46 27.84 -8.37
N TYR A 30 15.68 27.76 -7.07
CA TYR A 30 15.62 26.52 -6.29
C TYR A 30 14.24 25.88 -6.39
N ASP A 31 13.17 26.66 -6.19
CA ASP A 31 11.79 26.20 -6.23
C ASP A 31 11.41 25.63 -7.59
N THR A 32 11.85 26.29 -8.68
CA THR A 32 11.63 25.81 -10.05
C THR A 32 12.34 24.47 -10.30
N VAL A 33 13.59 24.33 -9.83
CA VAL A 33 14.36 23.09 -10.00
C VAL A 33 13.77 21.96 -9.16
N ALA A 34 13.41 22.24 -7.91
CA ALA A 34 12.79 21.28 -7.00
C ALA A 34 11.42 20.81 -7.54
N ASP A 35 10.54 21.72 -7.96
CA ASP A 35 9.22 21.36 -8.53
C ASP A 35 9.37 20.48 -9.78
N SER A 36 10.35 20.80 -10.64
CA SER A 36 10.63 19.98 -11.83
C SER A 36 11.13 18.58 -11.51
N HIS A 37 11.87 18.41 -10.41
CA HIS A 37 12.38 17.12 -9.95
C HIS A 37 11.28 16.30 -9.27
N ASP A 38 10.54 16.94 -8.36
CA ASP A 38 9.44 16.33 -7.62
C ASP A 38 8.32 15.87 -8.54
N ARG A 39 7.95 16.67 -9.56
CA ARG A 39 6.95 16.26 -10.57
C ARG A 39 7.39 15.03 -11.36
N LYS A 40 8.67 14.94 -11.74
CA LYS A 40 9.19 13.78 -12.49
C LYS A 40 9.21 12.52 -11.63
N LEU A 41 9.72 12.64 -10.40
CA LEU A 41 9.75 11.54 -9.44
C LEU A 41 8.32 11.09 -9.11
N SER A 42 7.44 12.06 -8.86
CA SER A 42 6.03 11.85 -8.60
C SER A 42 5.36 11.07 -9.71
N LYS A 43 5.45 11.56 -10.95
CA LYS A 43 4.81 10.89 -12.07
C LYS A 43 5.27 9.43 -12.22
N HIS A 44 6.59 9.19 -12.20
CA HIS A 44 7.13 7.84 -12.33
C HIS A 44 6.70 6.91 -11.18
N LEU A 45 6.73 7.42 -9.95
CA LEU A 45 6.33 6.63 -8.79
C LEU A 45 4.83 6.33 -8.80
N ASN A 46 4.00 7.31 -9.19
CA ASN A 46 2.55 7.14 -9.32
C ASN A 46 2.21 6.05 -10.34
N ASP A 47 2.81 6.10 -11.53
CA ASP A 47 2.60 5.11 -12.59
C ASP A 47 2.96 3.69 -12.11
N ASN A 48 4.11 3.53 -11.42
CA ASN A 48 4.54 2.24 -10.88
C ASN A 48 3.62 1.73 -9.77
N LEU A 49 3.17 2.62 -8.88
CA LEU A 49 2.23 2.27 -7.82
C LEU A 49 0.88 1.85 -8.39
N ASP A 50 0.39 2.50 -9.45
CA ASP A 50 -0.85 2.10 -10.11
C ASP A 50 -0.80 0.70 -10.69
N VAL A 51 0.30 0.36 -11.37
CA VAL A 51 0.53 -1.01 -11.85
C VAL A 51 0.53 -2.00 -10.69
N LEU A 52 1.19 -1.65 -9.57
CA LEU A 52 1.24 -2.51 -8.38
C LEU A 52 -0.14 -2.69 -7.73
N LEU A 53 -0.95 -1.64 -7.63
CA LEU A 53 -2.32 -1.72 -7.09
C LEU A 53 -3.21 -2.61 -7.97
N ILE A 54 -3.15 -2.44 -9.29
CA ILE A 54 -3.91 -3.26 -10.24
C ILE A 54 -3.51 -4.73 -10.06
N PHE A 55 -2.21 -5.00 -10.02
CA PHE A 55 -1.70 -6.35 -9.80
C PHE A 55 -2.16 -6.93 -8.46
N ALA A 56 -2.02 -6.17 -7.37
CA ALA A 56 -2.44 -6.58 -6.02
C ALA A 56 -3.93 -6.90 -5.95
N GLY A 57 -4.77 -6.08 -6.58
CA GLY A 57 -6.22 -6.27 -6.65
C GLY A 57 -6.60 -7.52 -7.46
N LEU A 58 -6.02 -7.70 -8.64
CA LEU A 58 -6.23 -8.90 -9.46
C LEU A 58 -5.79 -10.17 -8.73
N PHE A 59 -4.60 -10.13 -8.13
CA PHE A 59 -4.08 -11.25 -7.35
C PHE A 59 -4.95 -11.55 -6.13
N SER A 60 -5.44 -10.53 -5.43
CA SER A 60 -6.38 -10.67 -4.31
C SER A 60 -7.68 -11.35 -4.74
N ALA A 61 -8.23 -10.99 -5.91
CA ALA A 61 -9.44 -11.62 -6.45
C ALA A 61 -9.21 -13.11 -6.76
N ILE A 62 -8.09 -13.44 -7.43
CA ILE A 62 -7.73 -14.83 -7.72
C ILE A 62 -7.54 -15.61 -6.43
N ASN A 63 -6.77 -15.08 -5.48
CA ASN A 63 -6.51 -15.74 -4.20
C ASN A 63 -7.81 -15.93 -3.39
N THR A 64 -8.70 -14.94 -3.38
CA THR A 64 -10.03 -15.07 -2.75
C THR A 64 -10.87 -16.18 -3.38
N ALA A 65 -10.83 -16.34 -4.70
CA ALA A 65 -11.51 -17.44 -5.39
C ALA A 65 -10.94 -18.81 -4.98
N PHE A 66 -9.61 -18.94 -4.88
CA PHE A 66 -8.96 -20.14 -4.37
C PHE A 66 -9.34 -20.43 -2.92
N ILE A 67 -9.32 -19.43 -2.04
CA ILE A 67 -9.78 -19.56 -0.65
C ILE A 67 -11.23 -20.05 -0.61
N SER A 68 -12.11 -19.52 -1.45
CA SER A 68 -13.50 -19.98 -1.52
C SER A 68 -13.63 -21.45 -1.96
N PHE A 69 -12.67 -21.94 -2.75
CA PHE A 69 -12.62 -23.34 -3.18
C PHE A 69 -12.02 -24.26 -2.10
N THR A 70 -11.09 -23.77 -1.29
CA THR A 70 -10.45 -24.55 -0.23
C THR A 70 -11.20 -24.53 1.09
N MET A 71 -12.02 -23.50 1.35
CA MET A 71 -12.81 -23.35 2.58
C MET A 71 -13.69 -24.56 2.91
N PRO A 72 -14.40 -25.19 1.94
CA PRO A 72 -15.22 -26.37 2.22
C PRO A 72 -14.42 -27.55 2.76
N ALA A 73 -13.13 -27.65 2.42
CA ALA A 73 -12.26 -28.73 2.90
C ALA A 73 -11.89 -28.63 4.40
N LEU A 74 -12.25 -27.53 5.08
CA LEU A 74 -12.15 -27.38 6.54
C LEU A 74 -13.49 -27.56 7.25
N SER A 75 -14.57 -27.81 6.50
CA SER A 75 -15.89 -28.11 7.06
C SER A 75 -16.26 -29.58 6.83
N PRO A 76 -17.04 -30.19 7.72
CA PRO A 76 -17.60 -31.51 7.48
C PRO A 76 -18.40 -31.52 6.18
N ASN A 77 -18.13 -32.46 5.27
CA ASN A 77 -18.92 -32.58 4.06
C ASN A 77 -20.33 -33.10 4.43
N PRO A 78 -21.41 -32.36 4.12
CA PRO A 78 -22.77 -32.81 4.43
C PRO A 78 -23.15 -34.10 3.67
N SER A 79 -22.48 -34.37 2.54
CA SER A 79 -22.62 -35.62 1.81
C SER A 79 -22.04 -36.82 2.54
N ASP A 80 -20.95 -36.66 3.30
CA ASP A 80 -20.36 -37.76 4.07
C ASP A 80 -21.25 -38.13 5.26
N GLU A 81 -21.86 -37.12 5.91
CA GLU A 81 -22.86 -37.33 6.94
C GLU A 81 -24.12 -38.01 6.38
N THR A 82 -24.62 -37.56 5.22
CA THR A 82 -25.76 -38.18 4.55
C THR A 82 -25.47 -39.63 4.15
N ASN A 83 -24.27 -39.91 3.64
CA ASN A 83 -23.83 -41.26 3.28
C ASN A 83 -23.68 -42.17 4.52
N ALA A 84 -23.18 -41.63 5.63
CA ALA A 84 -23.09 -42.36 6.90
C ALA A 84 -24.48 -42.72 7.43
N LEU A 85 -25.43 -41.78 7.39
CA LEU A 85 -26.82 -42.01 7.77
C LEU A 85 -27.52 -43.01 6.84
N LEU A 86 -27.30 -42.94 5.53
CA LEU A 86 -27.82 -43.90 4.56
C LEU A 86 -27.27 -45.32 4.80
N ARG A 87 -25.97 -45.45 5.06
CA ARG A 87 -25.35 -46.74 5.41
C ARG A 87 -25.92 -47.31 6.69
N LEU A 88 -26.17 -46.46 7.70
CA LEU A 88 -26.84 -46.86 8.93
C LEU A 88 -28.26 -47.39 8.65
N LEU A 89 -29.04 -46.65 7.87
CA LEU A 89 -30.42 -47.00 7.51
C LEU A 89 -30.50 -48.35 6.78
N ILE A 90 -29.58 -48.61 5.86
CA ILE A 90 -29.46 -49.90 5.16
C ILE A 90 -29.06 -51.01 6.14
N SER A 91 -28.08 -50.77 7.02
CA SER A 91 -27.63 -51.79 7.99
C SER A 91 -28.67 -52.13 9.07
N GLY A 92 -29.48 -51.16 9.50
CA GLY A 92 -30.58 -51.35 10.44
C GLY A 92 -31.86 -51.92 9.81
N ALA A 93 -31.97 -51.89 8.49
CA ALA A 93 -33.07 -52.56 7.78
C ALA A 93 -32.88 -54.08 7.75
N ASP A 94 -31.63 -54.56 7.65
CA ASP A 94 -31.31 -56.00 7.68
C ASP A 94 -31.21 -56.56 9.11
N ASN A 95 -30.67 -55.79 10.06
CA ASN A 95 -30.58 -56.17 11.47
C ASN A 95 -31.64 -55.37 12.26
N LYS A 96 -32.71 -56.03 12.74
CA LYS A 96 -33.85 -55.46 13.52
C LYS A 96 -33.49 -54.69 14.81
N THR A 97 -32.22 -54.42 15.06
CA THR A 97 -31.71 -53.55 16.12
C THR A 97 -30.92 -52.42 15.47
N LEU A 98 -31.52 -51.23 15.39
CA LEU A 98 -30.81 -49.99 15.09
C LEU A 98 -29.76 -49.79 16.19
N ALA A 99 -28.48 -49.98 15.85
CA ALA A 99 -27.39 -49.60 16.74
C ALA A 99 -27.50 -48.10 17.03
N THR A 100 -27.46 -47.74 18.31
CA THR A 100 -27.48 -46.34 18.77
C THR A 100 -26.35 -45.60 18.06
N PHE A 101 -26.70 -44.66 17.18
CA PHE A 101 -25.74 -43.88 16.43
C PHE A 101 -25.13 -42.85 17.40
N ASP A 102 -24.00 -43.18 17.99
CA ASP A 102 -23.27 -42.26 18.84
C ASP A 102 -22.51 -41.27 17.94
N HIS A 103 -23.18 -40.18 17.61
CA HIS A 103 -22.64 -39.12 16.77
C HIS A 103 -21.75 -38.21 17.61
N SER A 104 -20.48 -38.58 17.78
CA SER A 104 -19.45 -37.67 18.27
C SER A 104 -18.05 -38.21 18.02
N GLU A 105 -17.67 -38.29 16.74
CA GLU A 105 -16.26 -38.05 16.43
C GLU A 105 -16.15 -36.60 15.96
N PRO A 106 -15.52 -35.70 16.75
CA PRO A 106 -15.38 -34.31 16.36
C PRO A 106 -14.55 -34.24 15.08
N PHE A 107 -15.13 -33.62 14.04
CA PHE A 107 -14.45 -33.41 12.77
C PHE A 107 -13.13 -32.70 13.01
N THR A 108 -12.03 -33.38 12.70
CA THR A 108 -10.69 -32.83 12.81
C THR A 108 -10.16 -32.64 11.39
N PRO A 109 -10.08 -31.40 10.88
CA PRO A 109 -9.59 -31.15 9.54
C PRO A 109 -8.12 -31.60 9.42
N PRO A 110 -7.71 -32.16 8.27
CA PRO A 110 -6.34 -32.60 8.07
C PRO A 110 -5.37 -31.41 8.21
N PHE A 111 -4.25 -31.62 8.92
CA PHE A 111 -3.24 -30.59 9.20
C PHE A 111 -2.75 -29.85 7.95
N LEU A 112 -2.67 -30.57 6.82
CA LEU A 112 -2.27 -30.03 5.52
C LEU A 112 -3.30 -29.04 4.95
N SER A 113 -4.60 -29.27 5.16
CA SER A 113 -5.68 -28.35 4.76
C SER A 113 -5.63 -27.05 5.57
N ILE A 114 -5.34 -27.15 6.88
CA ILE A 114 -5.15 -25.98 7.76
C ILE A 114 -3.94 -25.17 7.29
N GLY A 115 -2.79 -25.83 7.08
CA GLY A 115 -1.56 -25.19 6.60
C GLY A 115 -1.77 -24.44 5.29
N MET A 116 -2.40 -25.09 4.31
CA MET A 116 -2.70 -24.47 3.02
C MET A 116 -3.58 -23.23 3.15
N ASN A 117 -4.66 -23.29 3.93
CA ASN A 117 -5.53 -22.13 4.11
C ASN A 117 -4.79 -20.99 4.83
N CYS A 118 -3.97 -21.30 5.84
CA CYS A 118 -3.09 -20.30 6.45
C CYS A 118 -2.14 -19.65 5.43
N LEU A 119 -1.52 -20.42 4.53
CA LEU A 119 -0.65 -19.88 3.47
C LEU A 119 -1.43 -18.99 2.50
N LEU A 120 -2.64 -19.38 2.09
CA LEU A 120 -3.50 -18.61 1.20
C LEU A 120 -3.94 -17.28 1.83
N TYR A 121 -4.42 -17.31 3.08
CA TYR A 121 -4.76 -16.10 3.84
C TYR A 121 -3.55 -15.20 4.09
N ALA A 122 -2.39 -15.77 4.41
CA ALA A 122 -1.15 -15.01 4.59
C ALA A 122 -0.73 -14.32 3.29
N SER A 123 -0.83 -15.04 2.15
CA SER A 123 -0.61 -14.47 0.83
C SER A 123 -1.58 -13.32 0.56
N LEU A 124 -2.87 -13.48 0.82
CA LEU A 124 -3.89 -12.45 0.64
C LEU A 124 -3.58 -11.20 1.48
N GLY A 125 -3.30 -11.39 2.76
CA GLY A 125 -2.96 -10.30 3.68
C GLY A 125 -1.70 -9.55 3.27
N CYS A 126 -0.68 -10.27 2.78
CA CYS A 126 0.55 -9.68 2.26
C CYS A 126 0.28 -8.81 1.02
N SER A 127 -0.56 -9.28 0.09
CA SER A 127 -0.99 -8.49 -1.08
C SER A 127 -1.74 -7.22 -0.66
N LEU A 128 -2.65 -7.34 0.32
CA LEU A 128 -3.42 -6.20 0.83
C LEU A 128 -2.54 -5.17 1.54
N ALA A 129 -1.56 -5.63 2.33
CA ALA A 129 -0.59 -4.76 2.99
C ALA A 129 0.25 -3.97 1.97
N ALA A 130 0.66 -4.62 0.87
CA ALA A 130 1.34 -3.93 -0.22
C ALA A 130 0.45 -2.89 -0.90
N ALA A 131 -0.83 -3.20 -1.13
CA ALA A 131 -1.80 -2.25 -1.70
C ALA A 131 -2.04 -1.05 -0.77
N MET A 132 -2.14 -1.27 0.55
CA MET A 132 -2.24 -0.20 1.54
C MET A 132 -0.99 0.70 1.53
N GLY A 133 0.21 0.10 1.53
CA GLY A 133 1.45 0.85 1.43
C GLY A 133 1.52 1.66 0.14
N ALA A 134 1.04 1.10 -0.96
CA ALA A 134 0.99 1.78 -2.25
C ALA A 134 0.02 2.96 -2.27
N MET A 135 -1.16 2.84 -1.65
CA MET A 135 -2.08 3.96 -1.46
C MET A 135 -1.46 5.06 -0.58
N MET A 136 -0.81 4.71 0.53
CA MET A 136 -0.11 5.69 1.36
C MET A 136 0.99 6.43 0.57
N CYS A 137 1.68 5.72 -0.33
CA CYS A 137 2.65 6.33 -1.22
C CYS A 137 2.02 7.31 -2.20
N LYS A 138 0.89 6.95 -2.82
CA LYS A 138 0.14 7.86 -3.71
C LYS A 138 -0.37 9.09 -2.97
N GLU A 139 -0.92 8.94 -1.77
CA GLU A 139 -1.42 10.07 -0.98
C GLU A 139 -0.29 11.03 -0.60
N TRP A 140 0.86 10.50 -0.17
CA TRP A 140 2.02 11.32 0.15
C TRP A 140 2.51 12.09 -1.08
N LEU A 141 2.55 11.41 -2.22
CA LEU A 141 2.99 11.97 -3.48
C LEU A 141 2.04 13.04 -4.01
N HIS A 142 0.73 12.82 -3.91
CA HIS A 142 -0.28 13.84 -4.21
C HIS A 142 -0.13 15.04 -3.29
N SER A 143 0.25 14.82 -2.03
CA SER A 143 0.53 15.91 -1.11
C SER A 143 1.76 16.76 -1.53
N LEU A 144 2.69 16.19 -2.30
CA LEU A 144 3.84 16.94 -2.83
C LEU A 144 3.48 17.78 -4.06
N ASP A 145 2.44 17.40 -4.81
CA ASP A 145 2.04 18.19 -5.97
C ASP A 145 1.50 19.55 -5.53
N ARG A 146 2.22 20.60 -5.94
CA ARG A 146 2.01 22.00 -5.58
C ARG A 146 0.97 22.71 -6.44
N SER A 147 0.22 21.98 -7.27
CA SER A 147 -0.83 22.52 -8.14
C SER A 147 -1.91 23.28 -7.34
N GLY A 148 -1.68 24.58 -7.08
CA GLY A 148 -2.67 25.50 -6.51
C GLY A 148 -2.30 26.22 -5.20
N GLN A 149 -1.08 26.09 -4.66
CA GLN A 149 -0.70 26.85 -3.45
C GLN A 149 -0.34 28.31 -3.78
N THR A 150 -1.27 29.22 -3.46
CA THR A 150 -1.08 30.68 -3.50
C THR A 150 -0.61 31.15 -2.11
N GLY A 151 0.70 31.18 -1.87
CA GLY A 151 1.29 31.61 -0.59
C GLY A 151 2.67 32.24 -0.76
N SER A 152 3.17 32.94 0.28
CA SER A 152 4.51 33.56 0.27
C SER A 152 5.60 32.52 0.05
N ILE A 153 6.59 32.84 -0.80
CA ILE A 153 7.67 31.95 -1.26
C ILE A 153 8.47 31.38 -0.06
N GLU A 154 8.60 32.14 1.02
CA GLU A 154 9.32 31.76 2.23
C GLU A 154 8.58 30.71 3.09
N ASP A 155 7.26 30.86 3.24
CA ASP A 155 6.43 29.90 3.97
C ASP A 155 6.32 28.58 3.18
N GLN A 156 6.31 28.67 1.85
CA GLN A 156 6.27 27.52 0.96
C GLN A 156 7.56 26.68 1.04
N GLY A 157 8.72 27.32 1.25
CA GLY A 157 10.00 26.65 1.47
C GLY A 157 10.08 25.93 2.82
N ARG A 158 9.60 26.57 3.90
CA ARG A 158 9.58 25.97 5.25
C ARG A 158 8.59 24.82 5.37
N PHE A 159 7.43 24.93 4.73
CA PHE A 159 6.44 23.86 4.70
C PHE A 159 6.96 22.65 3.92
N HIS A 160 7.69 22.88 2.83
CA HIS A 160 8.34 21.84 2.05
C HIS A 160 9.41 21.09 2.89
N GLN A 161 10.29 21.81 3.57
CA GLN A 161 11.29 21.18 4.44
C GLN A 161 10.65 20.34 5.55
N ARG A 162 9.59 20.82 6.19
CA ARG A 162 8.88 20.04 7.21
C ARG A 162 8.24 18.76 6.65
N LYS A 163 7.77 18.78 5.40
CA LYS A 163 7.18 17.60 4.75
C LYS A 163 8.23 16.60 4.29
N ILE A 164 9.37 17.07 3.77
CA ILE A 164 10.52 16.21 3.46
C ILE A 164 11.09 15.60 4.75
N ASP A 165 11.22 16.40 5.81
CA ASP A 165 11.67 15.91 7.12
C ASP A 165 10.68 14.90 7.69
N ALA A 166 9.37 15.15 7.58
CA ALA A 166 8.35 14.20 7.99
C ALA A 166 8.44 12.89 7.19
N ALA A 167 8.68 12.95 5.87
CA ALA A 167 8.82 11.78 5.01
C ALA A 167 10.08 10.95 5.30
N LYS A 168 11.22 11.63 5.52
CA LYS A 168 12.46 10.99 5.98
C LYS A 168 12.27 10.36 7.36
N ARG A 169 11.56 11.05 8.26
CA ARG A 169 11.27 10.55 9.61
C ARG A 169 10.31 9.36 9.60
N TRP A 170 9.40 9.30 8.63
CA TRP A 170 8.47 8.19 8.40
C TRP A 170 9.07 7.00 7.62
N ARG A 171 10.36 7.05 7.23
CA ARG A 171 11.02 6.00 6.43
C ARG A 171 10.25 5.65 5.15
N PHE A 172 9.75 6.66 4.44
CA PHE A 172 8.99 6.48 3.21
C PHE A 172 9.77 5.69 2.15
N GLU A 173 11.08 5.93 2.03
CA GLU A 173 11.98 5.16 1.15
C GLU A 173 11.95 3.66 1.48
N THR A 174 11.97 3.30 2.78
CA THR A 174 11.89 1.89 3.20
C THR A 174 10.55 1.26 2.84
N ILE A 175 9.45 2.02 2.86
CA ILE A 175 8.13 1.53 2.48
C ILE A 175 8.10 1.26 0.98
N ILE A 176 8.52 2.23 0.15
CA ILE A 176 8.54 2.09 -1.32
C ILE A 176 9.37 0.87 -1.74
N ASP A 177 10.55 0.68 -1.16
CA ASP A 177 11.41 -0.47 -1.51
C ASP A 177 10.78 -1.80 -1.09
N PHE A 178 9.97 -1.80 -0.03
CA PHE A 178 9.33 -3.01 0.50
C PHE A 178 8.06 -3.42 -0.28
N LEU A 179 7.37 -2.48 -0.91
CA LEU A 179 6.12 -2.72 -1.65
C LEU A 179 6.23 -3.84 -2.71
N PRO A 180 7.16 -3.76 -3.68
CA PRO A 180 7.31 -4.79 -4.71
C PRO A 180 7.70 -6.13 -4.10
N THR A 181 8.58 -6.13 -3.09
CA THR A 181 9.01 -7.35 -2.41
C THR A 181 7.86 -8.04 -1.68
N THR A 182 6.95 -7.26 -1.09
CA THR A 182 5.77 -7.78 -0.39
C THR A 182 4.84 -8.50 -1.35
N ILE A 183 4.58 -7.92 -2.53
CA ILE A 183 3.81 -8.59 -3.60
C ILE A 183 4.51 -9.88 -4.06
N LEU A 184 5.83 -9.85 -4.24
CA LEU A 184 6.58 -11.05 -4.65
C LEU A 184 6.50 -12.16 -3.60
N ILE A 185 6.62 -11.81 -2.32
CA ILE A 185 6.46 -12.74 -1.20
C ILE A 185 5.04 -13.32 -1.21
N SER A 186 4.02 -12.48 -1.39
CA SER A 186 2.63 -12.91 -1.51
C SER A 186 2.42 -13.95 -2.62
N ILE A 187 3.01 -13.74 -3.80
CA ILE A 187 2.98 -14.71 -4.91
C ILE A 187 3.66 -16.03 -4.51
N MET A 188 4.84 -15.96 -3.89
CA MET A 188 5.58 -17.16 -3.46
C MET A 188 4.78 -17.98 -2.43
N LEU A 189 4.12 -17.32 -1.46
CA LEU A 189 3.24 -18.01 -0.51
C LEU A 189 2.05 -18.67 -1.21
N PHE A 190 1.47 -18.02 -2.22
CA PHE A 190 0.35 -18.59 -2.97
C PHE A 190 0.75 -19.83 -3.75
N PHE A 191 1.88 -19.79 -4.46
CA PHE A 191 2.40 -20.99 -5.14
C PHE A 191 2.73 -22.10 -4.16
N ALA A 192 3.33 -21.79 -3.01
CA ALA A 192 3.59 -22.78 -1.97
C ALA A 192 2.30 -23.42 -1.46
N GLY A 193 1.24 -22.62 -1.22
CA GLY A 193 -0.09 -23.12 -0.87
C GLY A 193 -0.69 -24.00 -1.97
N GLY A 194 -0.59 -23.58 -3.23
CA GLY A 194 -1.13 -24.31 -4.39
C GLY A 194 -0.36 -25.58 -4.76
N VAL A 195 0.93 -25.70 -4.46
CA VAL A 195 1.72 -26.94 -4.67
C VAL A 195 1.38 -27.99 -3.61
N VAL A 196 0.96 -27.54 -2.43
CA VAL A 196 0.52 -28.42 -1.34
C VAL A 196 -0.91 -28.93 -1.58
N PHE A 197 -1.71 -28.22 -2.39
CA PHE A 197 -3.06 -28.60 -2.82
C PHE A 197 -3.07 -29.78 -3.80
#